data_AF-A0A7D6IXE2-F1
#
_entry.id   AF-A0A7D6IXE2-F1
#
_cell.length_a   1.000
_cell.length_b   1.000
_cell.length_c   1.000
_cell.angle_alpha   90.00
_cell.angle_beta   90.00
_cell.angle_gamma   90.00
#
_symmetry.space_group_name_H-M   'P 1'
#
loop_
_entity.id
_entity.type
_entity.pdbx_description
1 polymer ?
#
loop_
_entity_poly.entity_id
_entity_poly.type
_entity_poly.pdbx_seq_one_letter_code
_entity_poly.pdbx_strand_id
1 'polypeptide(L)'
;MYSLAVLIVILMGIAFLSGPIGLLLTSKLAREFSRKYKALWVIRKLIIVIIALAGISVSLMFILNQIPITPKLMALAGFALNAVALKREFFRDKPWPSFFRPGYKDPNGPAGQS
;
A
#
# COMPACT_ATOMS: atom_id res chain seq x y z
N MET A 1 27.68 -5.37 -16.75
CA MET A 1 26.41 -6.09 -17.05
C MET A 1 25.75 -6.65 -15.78
N TYR A 2 26.48 -7.28 -14.86
CA TYR A 2 25.90 -7.78 -13.59
C TYR A 2 25.29 -6.69 -12.69
N SER A 3 25.94 -5.52 -12.57
CA SER A 3 25.48 -4.44 -11.68
C SER A 3 24.08 -3.90 -12.03
N LEU A 4 23.74 -3.76 -13.32
CA LEU A 4 22.42 -3.26 -13.73
C LEU A 4 21.31 -4.30 -13.51
N ALA A 5 21.58 -5.57 -13.84
CA ALA A 5 20.62 -6.64 -13.62
C ALA A 5 20.29 -6.81 -12.13
N VAL A 6 21.31 -6.75 -11.27
CA VAL A 6 21.13 -6.78 -9.81
C VAL A 6 20.28 -5.61 -9.33
N LEU A 7 20.51 -4.40 -9.85
CA LEU A 7 19.71 -3.23 -9.50
C LEU A 7 18.25 -3.39 -9.91
N ILE A 8 17.97 -3.90 -11.12
CA ILE A 8 16.59 -4.15 -11.58
C ILE A 8 15.90 -5.19 -10.69
N VAL A 9 16.59 -6.27 -10.30
CA VAL A 9 16.04 -7.30 -9.41
C VAL A 9 15.72 -6.71 -8.04
N ILE A 10 16.58 -5.86 -7.49
CA ILE A 10 16.33 -5.17 -6.21
C ILE A 10 15.09 -4.27 -6.34
N LEU A 11 14.98 -3.48 -7.42
CA LEU A 11 13.83 -2.62 -7.66
C LEU A 11 12.53 -3.42 -7.85
N MET A 12 12.55 -4.52 -8.59
CA MET A 12 11.39 -5.42 -8.69
C MET A 12 11.04 -6.03 -7.33
N GLY A 13 12.04 -6.42 -6.54
CA GLY A 13 11.85 -6.91 -5.18
C GLY A 13 11.15 -5.88 -4.30
N ILE A 14 11.59 -4.61 -4.34
CA ILE A 14 10.95 -3.51 -3.62
C ILE A 14 9.50 -3.30 -4.10
N ALA A 15 9.28 -3.22 -5.41
CA ALA A 15 7.95 -3.02 -5.98
C ALA A 15 6.96 -4.13 -5.58
N PHE A 16 7.42 -5.39 -5.61
CA PHE A 16 6.58 -6.54 -5.33
C PHE A 16 6.39 -6.80 -3.83
N LEU A 17 7.47 -6.78 -3.03
CA LEU A 17 7.43 -7.14 -1.60
C LEU A 17 6.87 -6.04 -0.70
N SER A 18 7.00 -4.77 -1.09
CA SER A 18 6.46 -3.65 -0.31
C SER A 18 4.97 -3.79 -0.02
N GLY A 19 4.18 -4.26 -1.00
CA GLY A 19 2.74 -4.49 -0.87
C GLY A 19 2.39 -5.54 0.20
N PRO A 20 2.84 -6.80 0.05
CA PRO A 20 2.65 -7.85 1.05
C PRO A 20 3.18 -7.47 2.43
N ILE A 21 4.36 -6.84 2.52
CA ILE A 21 4.93 -6.38 3.79
C ILE A 21 4.04 -5.30 4.43
N GLY A 22 3.55 -4.33 3.66
CA GLY A 22 2.61 -3.33 4.14
C GLY A 22 1.29 -3.94 4.64
N LEU A 23 0.81 -5.00 3.97
CA LEU A 23 -0.37 -5.75 4.41
C LEU A 23 -0.14 -6.55 5.70
N LEU A 24 1.03 -7.17 5.84
CA LEU A 24 1.42 -7.86 7.08
C LEU A 24 1.53 -6.90 8.26
N LEU A 25 2.12 -5.72 8.04
CA LEU A 25 2.22 -4.66 9.06
C LEU A 25 0.87 -4.04 9.42
N THR A 26 -0.12 -4.10 8.53
CA THR A 26 -1.51 -3.65 8.79
C THR A 26 -2.43 -4.76 9.31
N SER A 27 -1.90 -5.96 9.55
CA SER A 27 -2.66 -7.08 10.13
C SER A 27 -3.15 -6.79 11.56
N LYS A 28 -4.16 -7.56 12.02
CA LYS A 28 -4.71 -7.43 13.38
C LYS A 28 -3.62 -7.65 14.44
N LEU A 29 -2.77 -8.65 14.24
CA LEU A 29 -1.69 -9.03 15.14
C LEU A 29 -0.68 -7.89 15.34
N ALA A 30 -0.17 -7.33 14.23
CA ALA A 30 0.78 -6.22 14.27
C ALA A 30 0.15 -4.98 14.95
N ARG A 31 -1.13 -4.73 14.70
CA ARG A 31 -1.84 -3.60 15.32
C ARG A 31 -2.06 -3.78 16.81
N GLU A 32 -2.44 -4.97 17.27
CA GLU A 32 -2.64 -5.28 18.69
C GLU A 32 -1.33 -5.16 19.48
N PHE A 33 -0.24 -5.67 18.90
CA PHE A 33 1.09 -5.53 19.50
C PHE A 33 1.50 -4.06 19.65
N SER A 34 1.31 -3.24 18.61
CA SER A 34 1.67 -1.82 18.66
C SER A 34 0.74 -0.97 19.52
N ARG A 35 -0.50 -1.39 19.80
CA ARG A 35 -1.43 -0.62 20.66
C ARG A 35 -0.97 -0.54 22.10
N LYS A 36 -0.16 -1.49 22.57
CA LYS A 36 0.34 -1.54 23.95
C LYS A 36 1.24 -0.34 24.29
N TYR A 37 1.89 0.26 23.29
CA TYR A 37 2.79 1.40 23.47
C TYR A 37 2.56 2.46 22.39
N LYS A 38 2.21 3.69 22.79
CA LYS A 38 1.98 4.82 21.84
C LYS A 38 3.15 5.03 20.88
N ALA A 39 4.39 4.89 21.34
CA ALA A 39 5.58 5.03 20.52
C ALA A 39 5.65 3.96 19.40
N LEU A 40 5.42 2.69 19.73
CA LEU A 40 5.41 1.60 18.74
C LEU A 40 4.29 1.77 17.71
N TRP A 41 3.14 2.32 18.13
CA TRP A 41 2.04 2.63 17.22
C TRP A 41 2.42 3.69 16.17
N VAL A 42 3.08 4.77 16.58
CA VAL A 42 3.54 5.82 15.66
C VAL A 42 4.64 5.28 14.74
N ILE A 43 5.61 4.55 15.28
CA ILE A 43 6.70 3.96 14.50
C ILE A 43 6.17 3.01 13.42
N ARG A 44 5.22 2.12 13.76
CA ARG A 44 4.60 1.21 12.77
C ARG A 44 3.94 1.99 11.64
N LYS A 45 3.22 3.07 11.95
CA LYS A 45 2.60 3.93 10.94
C LYS A 45 3.64 4.57 10.02
N LEU A 46 4.72 5.12 10.57
CA LEU A 46 5.80 5.71 9.79
C LEU A 46 6.44 4.67 8.86
N ILE A 47 6.73 3.46 9.36
CA ILE A 47 7.29 2.36 8.56
C ILE A 47 6.35 2.00 7.40
N ILE A 48 5.04 1.87 7.65
CA ILE A 48 4.06 1.57 6.59
C ILE A 48 4.05 2.68 5.52
N VAL A 49 4.07 3.95 5.92
CA VAL A 49 4.08 5.08 4.98
C VAL A 49 5.35 5.07 4.14
N ILE A 50 6.51 4.86 4.75
CA ILE A 50 7.81 4.83 4.04
C ILE A 50 7.84 3.68 3.04
N ILE A 51 7.45 2.47 3.47
CA ILE A 51 7.42 1.29 2.59
C ILE A 51 6.43 1.49 1.45
N ALA A 52 5.24 2.00 1.75
CA ALA A 52 4.22 2.22 0.74
C ALA A 52 4.62 3.30 -0.26
N LEU A 53 5.24 4.40 0.19
CA LEU A 53 5.72 5.46 -0.69
C LEU A 53 6.84 4.97 -1.61
N ALA A 54 7.82 4.25 -1.07
CA ALA A 54 8.89 3.65 -1.85
C ALA A 54 8.33 2.62 -2.86
N GLY A 55 7.48 1.72 -2.39
CA GLY A 55 6.85 0.67 -3.19
C GLY A 55 6.00 1.22 -4.34
N ILE A 56 5.16 2.22 -4.06
CA ILE A 56 4.34 2.91 -5.06
C ILE A 56 5.21 3.64 -6.07
N SER A 57 6.22 4.40 -5.63
CA SER A 57 7.08 5.17 -6.53
C SER A 57 7.80 4.26 -7.52
N VAL A 58 8.41 3.18 -7.03
CA VAL A 58 9.10 2.19 -7.88
C VAL A 58 8.10 1.47 -8.79
N SER A 59 6.93 1.09 -8.28
CA SER A 59 5.89 0.44 -9.09
C SER A 59 5.42 1.35 -10.23
N LEU A 60 5.21 2.65 -9.97
CA LEU A 60 4.84 3.62 -10.99
C LEU A 60 5.92 3.75 -12.07
N MET A 61 7.20 3.75 -11.72
CA MET A 61 8.28 3.75 -12.71
C MET A 61 8.20 2.54 -13.65
N PHE A 62 7.86 1.36 -13.14
CA PHE A 62 7.67 0.17 -13.98
C PHE A 62 6.37 0.25 -14.81
N ILE A 63 5.28 0.77 -14.25
CA ILE A 63 3.98 0.88 -14.94
C ILE A 63 4.03 1.89 -16.09
N LEU A 64 4.69 3.03 -15.90
CA LEU A 64 4.74 4.11 -16.89
C LEU A 64 5.74 3.84 -18.02
N ASN A 65 6.70 2.94 -17.83
CA ASN A 65 7.68 2.58 -18.84
C ASN A 65 7.21 1.44 -19.77
N GLN A 66 7.87 1.35 -20.94
CA GLN A 66 7.71 0.26 -21.89
C GLN A 66 8.55 -0.96 -21.48
N ILE A 67 8.12 -1.61 -20.40
CA ILE A 67 8.67 -2.90 -19.97
C ILE A 67 7.78 -4.06 -20.45
N PRO A 68 8.29 -5.31 -20.45
CA PRO A 68 7.49 -6.49 -20.72
C PRO A 68 6.24 -6.57 -19.81
N ILE A 69 5.18 -7.23 -20.32
CA ILE A 69 3.88 -7.29 -19.63
C ILE A 69 3.98 -7.94 -18.24
N THR A 70 4.78 -9.00 -18.09
CA THR A 70 4.91 -9.74 -16.82
C THR A 70 5.37 -8.87 -15.64
N PRO A 71 6.54 -8.19 -15.68
CA PRO A 71 6.97 -7.30 -14.60
C PRO A 71 6.01 -6.12 -14.40
N LYS A 72 5.32 -5.68 -15.45
CA LYS A 72 4.30 -4.64 -15.38
C LYS A 72 3.09 -5.04 -14.55
N LEU A 73 2.58 -6.25 -14.76
CA LEU A 73 1.48 -6.81 -13.96
C LEU A 73 1.89 -6.99 -12.50
N MET A 74 3.12 -7.43 -12.24
CA MET A 74 3.66 -7.54 -10.88
C MET A 74 3.75 -6.17 -10.19
N ALA A 75 4.22 -5.15 -10.90
CA ALA A 75 4.26 -3.77 -10.39
C ALA A 75 2.85 -3.21 -10.12
N LEU A 76 1.88 -3.50 -10.99
CA LEU A 76 0.47 -3.13 -10.76
C LEU A 76 -0.09 -3.79 -9.49
N ALA A 77 0.18 -5.09 -9.30
CA ALA A 77 -0.21 -5.79 -8.09
C ALA A 77 0.46 -5.18 -6.85
N GLY A 78 1.77 -4.92 -6.90
CA GLY A 78 2.51 -4.25 -5.84
C GLY A 78 1.93 -2.88 -5.49
N PHE A 79 1.65 -2.05 -6.49
CA PHE A 79 0.99 -0.76 -6.32
C PHE A 79 -0.38 -0.89 -5.64
N ALA A 80 -1.24 -1.79 -6.14
CA ALA A 80 -2.57 -2.02 -5.59
C ALA A 80 -2.50 -2.49 -4.12
N LEU A 81 -1.59 -3.40 -3.79
CA LEU A 81 -1.42 -3.89 -2.42
C LEU A 81 -0.93 -2.79 -1.47
N ASN A 82 -0.01 -1.93 -1.92
CA ASN A 82 0.43 -0.77 -1.14
C ASN A 82 -0.71 0.25 -0.93
N ALA A 83 -1.52 0.52 -1.96
CA ALA A 83 -2.70 1.38 -1.84
C ALA A 83 -3.74 0.80 -0.86
N VAL A 84 -3.97 -0.52 -0.91
CA VAL A 84 -4.84 -1.22 0.05
C VAL A 84 -4.27 -1.15 1.47
N ALA A 85 -2.96 -1.32 1.66
CA ALA A 85 -2.30 -1.22 2.96
C ALA A 85 -2.47 0.18 3.57
N LEU A 86 -2.23 1.24 2.80
CA LEU A 86 -2.45 2.62 3.23
C LEU A 86 -3.92 2.88 3.59
N LYS A 87 -4.85 2.42 2.75
CA LYS A 87 -6.29 2.54 3.06
C LYS A 87 -6.65 1.81 4.35
N ARG A 88 -6.16 0.59 4.56
CA ARG A 88 -6.43 -0.20 5.78
C ARG A 88 -5.90 0.48 7.04
N GLU A 89 -4.80 1.23 6.94
CA GLU A 89 -4.18 1.91 8.08
C GLU A 89 -4.85 3.25 8.41
N PHE A 90 -5.14 4.08 7.41
CA PHE A 90 -5.61 5.46 7.62
C PHE A 90 -7.11 5.65 7.38
N PHE A 91 -7.73 4.84 6.52
CA PHE A 91 -9.11 5.02 6.05
C PHE A 91 -9.90 3.72 6.10
N ARG A 92 -9.73 2.96 7.18
CA ARG A 92 -10.36 1.65 7.35
C ARG A 92 -11.88 1.72 7.22
N ASP A 93 -12.47 2.79 7.73
CA ASP A 93 -13.92 2.97 7.83
C ASP A 93 -14.51 3.65 6.58
N LYS A 94 -13.68 4.05 5.61
CA LYS A 94 -14.16 4.65 4.36
C LYS A 94 -14.29 3.60 3.25
N PRO A 95 -15.45 3.50 2.58
CA PRO A 95 -15.62 2.60 1.45
C PRO A 95 -14.82 3.10 0.24
N TRP A 96 -14.27 2.18 -0.58
CA TRP A 96 -13.48 2.53 -1.77
C TRP A 96 -14.15 3.55 -2.71
N PRO A 97 -15.47 3.45 -3.00
CA PRO A 97 -16.17 4.42 -3.85
C PRO A 97 -16.08 5.87 -3.35
N SER A 98 -15.92 6.10 -2.04
CA SER A 98 -15.83 7.46 -1.48
C SER A 98 -14.60 8.24 -1.93
N PHE A 99 -13.55 7.57 -2.42
CA PHE A 99 -12.36 8.23 -2.96
C PHE A 99 -12.51 8.66 -4.42
N PHE A 100 -13.42 8.03 -5.17
CA PHE A 100 -13.61 8.27 -6.60
C PHE A 100 -14.90 9.00 -6.93
N ARG A 101 -15.86 9.07 -5.99
CA ARG A 101 -17.16 9.73 -6.14
C ARG A 101 -17.35 10.79 -5.06
N PRO A 102 -17.15 12.08 -5.39
CA PRO A 102 -17.49 13.19 -4.49
C PRO A 102 -18.98 13.10 -4.12
N GLY A 103 -19.29 13.08 -2.83
CA GLY A 103 -20.67 12.95 -2.34
C GLY A 103 -21.21 11.51 -2.21
N TYR A 104 -20.35 10.48 -2.31
CA TYR A 104 -20.75 9.10 -2.02
C TYR A 104 -21.29 8.98 -0.59
N LYS A 105 -22.60 8.75 -0.46
CA LYS A 105 -23.25 8.34 0.79
C LYS A 105 -23.28 6.82 0.83
N ASP A 106 -22.72 6.24 1.88
CA ASP A 106 -22.77 4.79 2.08
C ASP A 106 -24.24 4.38 2.27
N PRO A 107 -24.82 3.56 1.37
CA PRO A 107 -26.21 3.12 1.48
C PRO A 107 -26.49 2.36 2.79
N ASN A 108 -25.45 1.79 3.40
CA ASN A 108 -25.51 1.06 4.67
C ASN A 108 -24.86 1.83 5.83
N GLY A 109 -24.54 3.11 5.64
CA GLY A 109 -24.05 3.99 6.70
C GLY A 109 -25.15 4.29 7.73
N PRO A 110 -24.80 4.67 8.97
CA PRO A 110 -25.79 4.99 9.99
C PRO A 110 -26.78 6.04 9.46
N ALA A 111 -28.08 5.70 9.52
CA ALA A 111 -29.15 6.53 9.01
C ALA A 111 -29.08 7.94 9.63
N GLY A 112 -28.97 8.99 8.80
CA GLY A 112 -29.06 10.38 9.27
C GLY A 112 -27.89 11.32 8.95
N GLN A 113 -26.89 10.91 8.15
CA GLN A 113 -25.92 11.88 7.60
C GLN A 113 -26.52 12.55 6.34
N SER A 114 -27.50 13.42 6.55
CA SER A 114 -28.01 14.37 5.55
C SER A 114 -27.03 15.52 5.36
#